data_AF-A0A9P0CGF4-F1
#
_entry.id   AF-A0A9P0CGF4-F1
#
_cell.length_a   1.000
_cell.length_b   1.000
_cell.length_c   1.000
_cell.angle_alpha   90.00
_cell.angle_beta   90.00
_cell.angle_gamma   90.00
#
_symmetry.space_group_name_H-M   'P 1'
#
loop_
_entity.id
_entity.type
_entity.pdbx_description
1 polymer ?
#
loop_
_entity_poly.entity_id
_entity_poly.type
_entity_poly.pdbx_seq_one_letter_code
_entity_poly.pdbx_strand_id
1 'polypeptide(L)'
;MISGEQIEKIKMHYENTINITNNESDTHAIYKHVSLIASALESILKTESSRNRTAALCGQYIEMVQILLAFVRAERTGDWQLHLYSVQRMLPFFHAAGRNHYAKSAHAYLQLMLEFDNRMPKEEYDKFVASGYFTIRRTSKFWSGIWTDLTIEQVLMRSMKVEGGLTRGRGLTHSTIARWVIQFRPL
;
A
#
# COMPACT_ATOMS: atom_id res chain seq x y z
N MET A 1 18.12 -27.43 -4.50
CA MET A 1 17.74 -28.01 -3.19
C MET A 1 18.47 -27.22 -2.13
N ILE A 2 17.72 -26.52 -1.29
CA ILE A 2 18.24 -25.67 -0.22
C ILE A 2 19.03 -26.53 0.75
N SER A 3 20.24 -26.10 1.14
CA SER A 3 21.04 -26.86 2.11
C SER A 3 20.40 -26.81 3.50
N GLY A 4 20.50 -27.90 4.27
CA GLY A 4 20.01 -27.93 5.65
C GLY A 4 20.59 -26.81 6.52
N GLU A 5 21.87 -26.48 6.29
CA GLU A 5 22.57 -25.39 6.96
C GLU A 5 21.93 -24.01 6.70
N GLN A 6 21.45 -23.73 5.48
CA GLN A 6 20.75 -22.48 5.18
C GLN A 6 19.41 -22.37 5.92
N ILE A 7 18.68 -23.49 6.02
CA ILE A 7 17.39 -23.52 6.74
C ILE A 7 17.62 -23.30 8.23
N GLU A 8 18.64 -23.91 8.82
CA GLU A 8 18.99 -23.73 10.23
C GLU A 8 19.39 -22.30 10.55
N LYS A 9 20.15 -21.63 9.69
CA LYS A 9 20.50 -20.20 9.86
C LYS A 9 19.27 -19.30 9.83
N ILE A 10 18.33 -19.54 8.92
CA ILE A 10 17.07 -18.76 8.86
C ILE A 10 16.23 -18.98 10.10
N LYS A 11 16.07 -20.24 10.53
CA LYS A 11 15.34 -20.59 11.76
C LYS A 11 15.98 -19.91 12.98
N MET A 12 17.29 -19.94 13.10
CA MET A 12 18.01 -19.28 14.19
C MET A 12 17.71 -17.78 14.27
N HIS A 13 17.78 -17.06 13.14
CA HIS A 13 17.43 -15.64 13.12
C HIS A 13 15.95 -15.39 13.41
N TYR A 14 15.06 -16.27 12.98
CA TYR A 14 13.63 -16.19 13.27
C TYR A 14 13.35 -16.34 14.77
N GLU A 15 13.89 -17.38 15.42
CA GLU A 15 13.76 -17.60 16.85
C GLU A 15 14.35 -16.44 17.67
N ASN A 16 15.52 -15.91 17.25
CA ASN A 16 16.10 -14.72 17.88
C ASN A 16 15.17 -13.50 17.75
N THR A 17 14.52 -13.33 16.59
CA THR A 17 13.55 -12.24 16.39
C THR A 17 12.37 -12.38 17.36
N ILE A 18 11.79 -13.58 17.49
CA ILE A 18 10.69 -13.84 18.43
C ILE A 18 11.12 -13.58 19.87
N ASN A 19 12.28 -14.10 20.27
CA ASN A 19 12.79 -13.96 21.63
C ASN A 19 13.05 -12.49 22.00
N ILE A 20 13.59 -11.69 21.08
CA ILE A 20 13.75 -10.25 21.30
C ILE A 20 12.37 -9.62 21.43
N THR A 21 11.46 -9.84 20.48
CA THR A 21 10.11 -9.25 20.51
C THR A 21 9.35 -9.53 21.83
N ASN A 22 9.56 -10.71 22.43
CA ASN A 22 8.92 -11.12 23.67
C ASN A 22 9.59 -10.58 24.95
N ASN A 23 10.89 -10.28 24.91
CA ASN A 23 11.67 -9.96 26.12
C ASN A 23 12.25 -8.53 26.13
N GLU A 24 12.52 -7.93 24.98
CA GLU A 24 13.12 -6.59 24.81
C GLU A 24 12.54 -5.87 23.59
N SER A 25 12.12 -4.61 23.73
CA SER A 25 11.69 -3.79 22.58
C SER A 25 12.86 -3.16 21.82
N ASP A 26 14.00 -3.87 21.68
CA ASP A 26 15.11 -3.41 20.84
C ASP A 26 14.74 -3.55 19.36
N THR A 27 14.10 -2.50 18.86
CA THR A 27 13.72 -2.37 17.46
C THR A 27 14.90 -2.53 16.51
N HIS A 28 16.10 -2.07 16.87
CA HIS A 28 17.27 -2.15 16.00
C HIS A 28 17.73 -3.61 15.81
N ALA A 29 17.80 -4.37 16.90
CA ALA A 29 18.15 -5.79 16.86
C ALA A 29 17.10 -6.61 16.06
N ILE A 30 15.80 -6.31 16.24
CA ILE A 30 14.71 -6.91 15.45
C ILE A 30 14.91 -6.62 13.96
N TYR A 31 15.11 -5.35 13.58
CA TYR A 31 15.31 -4.97 12.18
C TYR A 31 16.51 -5.67 11.55
N LYS A 32 17.61 -5.82 12.30
CA LYS A 32 18.80 -6.53 11.84
C LYS A 32 18.49 -8.00 11.52
N HIS A 33 17.81 -8.72 12.40
CA HIS A 33 17.47 -10.12 12.17
C HIS A 33 16.46 -10.30 11.03
N VAL A 34 15.43 -9.45 10.97
CA VAL A 34 14.45 -9.47 9.87
C VAL A 34 15.13 -9.21 8.53
N SER A 35 16.07 -8.25 8.47
CA SER A 35 16.83 -7.96 7.25
C SER A 35 17.68 -9.15 6.81
N LEU A 36 18.34 -9.85 7.74
CA LEU A 36 19.13 -11.05 7.43
C LEU A 36 18.26 -12.18 6.88
N ILE A 37 17.07 -12.40 7.48
CA ILE A 37 16.10 -13.39 6.99
C ILE A 37 15.65 -13.04 5.58
N ALA A 38 15.29 -11.77 5.33
CA ALA A 38 14.83 -11.31 4.02
C ALA A 38 15.90 -11.55 2.95
N SER A 39 17.15 -11.13 3.18
CA SER A 39 18.25 -11.32 2.23
C SER A 39 18.55 -12.81 1.98
N ALA A 40 18.46 -13.66 3.00
CA ALA A 40 18.63 -15.10 2.84
C ALA A 40 17.53 -15.72 1.97
N LEU A 41 16.27 -15.35 2.21
CA LEU A 41 15.13 -15.81 1.42
C LEU A 41 15.21 -15.35 -0.04
N GLU A 42 15.60 -14.11 -0.29
CA GLU A 42 15.80 -13.58 -1.64
C GLU A 42 16.89 -14.35 -2.40
N SER A 43 18.02 -14.63 -1.75
CA SER A 43 19.11 -15.41 -2.33
C SER A 43 18.68 -16.84 -2.70
N ILE A 44 17.93 -17.49 -1.80
CA ILE A 44 17.35 -18.81 -2.04
C ILE A 44 16.39 -18.78 -3.22
N LEU A 45 15.45 -17.82 -3.22
CA LEU A 45 14.45 -17.69 -4.26
C LEU A 45 15.09 -17.48 -5.62
N LYS A 46 16.12 -16.63 -5.71
CA LYS A 46 16.88 -16.39 -6.94
C LYS A 46 17.60 -17.66 -7.43
N THR A 47 18.22 -18.39 -6.52
CA THR A 47 18.93 -19.63 -6.86
C THR A 47 17.97 -20.70 -7.37
N GLU A 48 16.86 -20.94 -6.68
CA GLU A 48 15.89 -21.98 -7.07
C GLU A 48 15.09 -21.59 -8.32
N SER A 49 14.76 -20.30 -8.50
CA SER A 49 14.08 -19.80 -9.71
C SER A 49 14.90 -20.03 -10.98
N SER A 50 16.24 -19.97 -10.89
CA SER A 50 17.11 -20.25 -12.04
C SER A 50 17.12 -21.73 -12.46
N ARG A 51 16.73 -22.64 -11.56
CA ARG A 51 16.84 -24.09 -11.75
C ARG A 51 15.48 -24.76 -12.01
N ASN A 52 14.39 -24.18 -11.50
CA ASN A 52 13.07 -24.79 -11.53
C ASN A 52 12.01 -23.79 -12.00
N ARG A 53 11.27 -24.14 -13.06
CA ARG A 53 10.20 -23.32 -13.64
C ARG A 53 9.07 -23.04 -12.65
N THR A 54 8.72 -23.99 -11.79
CA THR A 54 7.71 -23.79 -10.74
C THR A 54 8.21 -22.80 -9.69
N ALA A 55 9.48 -22.90 -9.29
CA ALA A 55 10.07 -21.94 -8.35
C ALA A 55 10.13 -20.53 -8.96
N ALA A 56 10.45 -20.41 -10.26
CA ALA A 56 10.41 -19.14 -10.98
C ALA A 56 9.00 -18.53 -11.00
N LEU A 57 7.97 -19.34 -11.23
CA LEU A 57 6.58 -18.90 -11.17
C LEU A 57 6.18 -18.43 -9.76
N CYS A 58 6.57 -19.18 -8.72
CA CYS A 58 6.36 -18.76 -7.33
C CYS A 58 7.09 -17.44 -7.02
N GLY A 59 8.30 -17.25 -7.56
CA GLY A 59 9.05 -16.01 -7.42
C GLY A 59 8.33 -14.81 -8.04
N GLN A 60 7.78 -14.96 -9.24
CA GLN A 60 6.95 -13.92 -9.87
C GLN A 60 5.72 -13.59 -9.01
N TYR A 61 5.05 -14.61 -8.45
CA TYR A 61 3.90 -14.37 -7.57
C TYR A 61 4.30 -13.60 -6.29
N ILE A 62 5.42 -13.98 -5.66
CA ILE A 62 5.95 -13.27 -4.49
C ILE A 62 6.25 -11.80 -4.85
N GLU A 63 6.86 -11.54 -6.01
CA GLU A 63 7.13 -10.19 -6.49
C GLU A 63 5.85 -9.37 -6.66
N MET A 64 4.78 -9.96 -7.24
CA MET A 64 3.47 -9.30 -7.34
C MET A 64 2.91 -8.94 -5.96
N VAL A 65 2.99 -9.85 -4.99
CA VAL A 65 2.52 -9.61 -3.61
C VAL A 65 3.34 -8.53 -2.94
N GLN A 66 4.67 -8.51 -3.11
CA GLN A 66 5.53 -7.46 -2.56
C GLN A 66 5.17 -6.08 -3.11
N ILE A 67 4.92 -5.97 -4.41
CA ILE A 67 4.49 -4.71 -5.04
C ILE A 67 3.12 -4.28 -4.49
N LEU A 68 2.17 -5.21 -4.34
CA LEU A 68 0.87 -4.91 -3.73
C LEU A 68 1.00 -4.42 -2.29
N LEU A 69 1.83 -5.06 -1.47
CA LEU A 69 2.07 -4.66 -0.09
C LEU A 69 2.78 -3.30 0.00
N ALA A 70 3.71 -3.01 -0.92
CA ALA A 70 4.35 -1.69 -1.02
C ALA A 70 3.34 -0.59 -1.40
N PHE A 71 2.42 -0.89 -2.33
CA PHE A 71 1.34 0.02 -2.69
C PHE A 71 0.40 0.29 -1.51
N VAL A 72 -0.05 -0.76 -0.80
CA VAL A 72 -0.88 -0.61 0.40
C VAL A 72 -0.12 0.20 1.46
N ARG A 73 1.16 -0.11 1.71
CA ARG A 73 1.99 0.66 2.63
C ARG A 73 1.98 2.14 2.27
N ALA A 74 2.23 2.47 1.01
CA ALA A 74 2.27 3.84 0.53
C ALA A 74 0.98 4.61 0.84
N GLU A 75 -0.18 4.00 0.59
CA GLU A 75 -1.48 4.62 0.92
C GLU A 75 -1.71 4.74 2.42
N ARG A 76 -1.34 3.71 3.19
CA ARG A 76 -1.56 3.68 4.64
C ARG A 76 -0.72 4.70 5.37
N THR A 77 0.47 5.03 4.84
CA THR A 77 1.42 5.97 5.44
C THR A 77 1.44 7.35 4.78
N GLY A 78 0.79 7.52 3.63
CA GLY A 78 0.86 8.76 2.84
C GLY A 78 2.22 8.96 2.16
N ASP A 79 2.90 7.88 1.75
CA ASP A 79 4.18 7.94 1.03
C ASP A 79 3.94 8.01 -0.48
N TRP A 80 4.05 9.21 -1.04
CA TRP A 80 3.76 9.46 -2.45
C TRP A 80 4.77 8.79 -3.40
N GLN A 81 6.04 8.81 -3.04
CA GLN A 81 7.10 8.24 -3.88
C GLN A 81 6.97 6.73 -3.97
N LEU A 82 6.72 6.06 -2.83
CA LEU A 82 6.47 4.63 -2.80
C LEU A 82 5.19 4.26 -3.57
N HIS A 83 4.17 5.11 -3.56
CA HIS A 83 2.96 4.92 -4.34
C HIS A 83 3.27 4.90 -5.84
N LEU A 84 3.93 5.93 -6.36
CA LEU A 84 4.29 6.01 -7.79
C LEU A 84 5.22 4.87 -8.21
N TYR A 85 6.22 4.56 -7.39
CA TYR A 85 7.10 3.42 -7.61
C TYR A 85 6.31 2.11 -7.72
N SER A 86 5.35 1.88 -6.82
CA SER A 86 4.54 0.66 -6.83
C SER A 86 3.66 0.58 -8.08
N VAL A 87 3.01 1.67 -8.48
CA VAL A 87 2.19 1.71 -9.71
C VAL A 87 3.06 1.44 -10.94
N GLN A 88 4.25 2.03 -11.03
CA GLN A 88 5.20 1.75 -12.13
C GLN A 88 5.59 0.28 -12.18
N ARG A 89 5.84 -0.33 -11.01
CA ARG A 89 6.19 -1.76 -10.89
C ARG A 89 5.02 -2.69 -11.20
N MET A 90 3.77 -2.25 -11.06
CA MET A 90 2.58 -3.02 -11.45
C MET A 90 2.36 -3.08 -12.97
N LEU A 91 2.89 -2.11 -13.75
CA LEU A 91 2.62 -2.01 -15.18
C LEU A 91 2.93 -3.27 -16.01
N PRO A 92 4.09 -3.96 -15.84
CA PRO A 92 4.37 -5.17 -16.59
C PRO A 92 3.33 -6.27 -16.33
N PHE A 93 2.81 -6.35 -15.10
CA PHE A 93 1.80 -7.33 -14.72
C PHE A 93 0.42 -7.01 -15.30
N PHE A 94 0.05 -5.74 -15.41
CA PHE A 94 -1.19 -5.37 -16.10
C PHE A 94 -1.16 -5.76 -17.58
N HIS A 95 -0.02 -5.54 -18.24
CA HIS A 95 0.19 -5.98 -19.62
C HIS A 95 0.16 -7.51 -19.75
N ALA A 96 0.91 -8.21 -18.91
CA ALA A 96 0.99 -9.67 -18.93
C ALA A 96 -0.37 -10.35 -18.65
N ALA A 97 -1.20 -9.74 -17.80
CA ALA A 97 -2.55 -10.23 -17.48
C ALA A 97 -3.64 -9.83 -18.50
N GLY A 98 -3.28 -9.16 -19.60
CA GLY A 98 -4.24 -8.68 -20.61
C GLY A 98 -5.17 -7.57 -20.12
N ARG A 99 -4.79 -6.89 -19.03
CA ARG A 99 -5.58 -5.82 -18.40
C ARG A 99 -5.26 -4.46 -19.03
N ASN A 100 -5.47 -4.37 -20.34
CA ASN A 100 -5.04 -3.23 -21.16
C ASN A 100 -5.65 -1.89 -20.74
N HIS A 101 -6.90 -1.87 -20.26
CA HIS A 101 -7.51 -0.65 -19.74
C HIS A 101 -6.80 -0.15 -18.47
N TYR A 102 -6.48 -1.04 -17.53
CA TYR A 102 -5.73 -0.68 -16.34
C TYR A 102 -4.30 -0.26 -16.69
N ALA A 103 -3.63 -0.98 -17.59
CA ALA A 103 -2.30 -0.60 -18.07
C ALA A 103 -2.30 0.81 -18.68
N LYS A 104 -3.23 1.09 -19.61
CA LYS A 104 -3.35 2.40 -20.27
C LYS A 104 -3.62 3.52 -19.27
N SER A 105 -4.58 3.33 -18.37
CA SER A 105 -4.91 4.34 -17.35
C SER A 105 -3.75 4.55 -16.37
N ALA A 106 -3.06 3.48 -15.95
CA ALA A 106 -1.90 3.58 -15.06
C ALA A 106 -0.72 4.30 -15.71
N HIS A 107 -0.45 4.06 -17.01
CA HIS A 107 0.55 4.82 -17.78
C HIS A 107 0.22 6.31 -17.80
N ALA A 108 -1.00 6.67 -18.21
CA ALA A 108 -1.44 8.06 -18.26
C ALA A 108 -1.36 8.73 -16.88
N TYR A 109 -1.80 8.03 -15.84
CA TYR A 109 -1.69 8.49 -14.45
C TYR A 109 -0.24 8.75 -14.05
N LEU A 110 0.67 7.79 -14.25
CA LEU A 110 2.09 7.97 -13.90
C LEU A 110 2.73 9.15 -14.60
N GLN A 111 2.47 9.34 -15.91
CA GLN A 111 2.99 10.49 -16.65
C GLN A 111 2.51 11.81 -16.06
N LEU A 112 1.20 11.92 -15.77
CA LEU A 112 0.63 13.11 -15.14
C LEU A 112 1.22 13.37 -13.76
N MET A 113 1.43 12.31 -12.96
CA MET A 113 1.94 12.42 -11.60
C MET A 113 3.44 12.73 -11.52
N LEU A 114 4.22 12.30 -12.52
CA LEU A 114 5.65 12.64 -12.61
C LEU A 114 5.87 14.10 -13.03
N GLU A 115 4.95 14.66 -13.81
CA GLU A 115 4.96 16.08 -14.20
C GLU A 115 4.22 16.98 -13.19
N PHE A 116 3.82 16.44 -12.04
CA PHE A 116 2.92 17.11 -11.11
C PHE A 116 3.52 18.38 -10.51
N ASP A 117 4.82 18.39 -10.22
CA ASP A 117 5.56 19.56 -9.70
C ASP A 117 5.51 20.76 -10.65
N ASN A 118 5.51 20.51 -11.97
CA ASN A 118 5.46 21.56 -12.98
C ASN A 118 4.04 22.13 -13.18
N ARG A 119 3.01 21.50 -12.64
CA ARG A 119 1.59 21.82 -12.90
C ARG A 119 0.86 22.39 -11.69
N MET A 120 1.45 22.29 -10.50
CA MET A 120 0.84 22.72 -9.24
C MET A 120 1.71 23.79 -8.56
N PRO A 121 1.12 24.79 -7.86
CA PRO A 121 1.89 25.67 -7.01
C PRO A 121 2.71 24.88 -5.99
N LYS A 122 3.97 25.26 -5.81
CA LYS A 122 4.93 24.53 -4.97
C LYS A 122 4.41 24.23 -3.55
N GLU A 123 3.74 25.19 -2.92
CA GLU A 123 3.19 25.00 -1.57
C GLU A 123 2.16 23.86 -1.50
N GLU A 124 1.32 23.74 -2.52
CA GLU A 124 0.30 22.69 -2.58
C GLU A 124 0.92 21.35 -2.99
N TYR A 125 1.93 21.36 -3.87
CA TYR A 125 2.73 20.18 -4.18
C TYR A 125 3.40 19.62 -2.92
N ASP A 126 4.04 20.47 -2.12
CA ASP A 126 4.72 20.08 -0.88
C ASP A 126 3.72 19.49 0.14
N LYS A 127 2.53 20.06 0.28
CA LYS A 127 1.45 19.48 1.12
C LYS A 127 1.01 18.12 0.59
N PHE A 128 0.80 18.01 -0.72
CA PHE A 128 0.35 16.77 -1.35
C PHE A 128 1.37 15.63 -1.21
N VAL A 129 2.64 15.91 -1.52
CA VAL A 129 3.72 14.93 -1.59
C VAL A 129 4.39 14.73 -0.24
N ALA A 130 4.92 15.80 0.36
CA ALA A 130 5.72 15.70 1.58
C ALA A 130 4.85 15.54 2.84
N SER A 131 3.65 16.13 2.86
CA SER A 131 2.71 15.99 3.98
C SER A 131 1.68 14.85 3.78
N GLY A 132 1.71 14.17 2.63
CA GLY A 132 0.90 12.97 2.37
C GLY A 132 -0.59 13.22 2.18
N TYR A 133 -1.00 14.43 1.76
CA TYR A 133 -2.41 14.85 1.69
C TYR A 133 -3.22 14.12 0.59
N PHE A 134 -2.57 13.30 -0.24
CA PHE A 134 -3.27 12.40 -1.15
C PHE A 134 -4.04 11.27 -0.43
N THR A 135 -3.78 11.07 0.86
CA THR A 135 -4.52 10.15 1.73
C THR A 135 -5.24 10.88 2.85
N ILE A 136 -6.41 10.37 3.22
CA ILE A 136 -7.20 10.89 4.33
C ILE A 136 -6.95 10.01 5.56
N ARG A 137 -6.65 10.65 6.68
CA ARG A 137 -6.48 10.02 8.00
C ARG A 137 -7.54 10.54 8.96
N ARG A 138 -8.42 9.66 9.42
CA ARG A 138 -9.47 10.00 10.42
C ARG A 138 -8.98 9.91 11.87
N THR A 139 -7.77 9.40 12.07
CA THR A 139 -7.14 9.24 13.39
C THR A 139 -5.68 9.62 13.27
N SER A 140 -5.03 9.98 14.39
CA SER A 140 -3.60 10.27 14.44
C SER A 140 -2.69 9.05 14.21
N LYS A 141 -3.25 7.83 14.09
CA LYS A 141 -2.49 6.60 13.86
C LYS A 141 -1.73 6.64 12.54
N PHE A 142 -0.43 6.32 12.56
CA PHE A 142 0.46 6.37 11.39
C PHE A 142 -0.09 5.56 10.21
N TRP A 143 -0.38 4.28 10.44
CA TRP A 143 -0.94 3.36 9.44
C TRP A 143 -2.46 3.48 9.36
N SER A 144 -3.00 4.68 9.11
CA SER A 144 -4.45 4.91 9.00
C SER A 144 -4.91 5.62 7.73
N GLY A 145 -4.00 5.93 6.80
CA GLY A 145 -4.32 6.59 5.54
C GLY A 145 -5.22 5.76 4.64
N ILE A 146 -6.22 6.41 4.04
CA ILE A 146 -7.10 5.82 3.04
C ILE A 146 -7.10 6.76 1.84
N TRP A 147 -7.05 6.21 0.62
CA TRP A 147 -7.13 7.02 -0.58
C TRP A 147 -8.38 7.92 -0.58
N THR A 148 -8.24 9.15 -1.07
CA THR A 148 -9.30 10.16 -1.03
C THR A 148 -10.59 9.69 -1.70
N ASP A 149 -10.49 9.10 -2.89
CA ASP A 149 -11.66 8.58 -3.62
C ASP A 149 -12.35 7.44 -2.86
N LEU A 150 -11.58 6.50 -2.28
CA LEU A 150 -12.13 5.41 -1.48
C LEU A 150 -12.84 5.94 -0.21
N THR A 151 -12.31 7.02 0.38
CA THR A 151 -12.95 7.69 1.52
C THR A 151 -14.26 8.35 1.10
N ILE A 152 -14.26 9.05 -0.03
CA ILE A 152 -15.47 9.65 -0.59
C ILE A 152 -16.51 8.57 -0.87
N GLU A 153 -16.14 7.49 -1.57
CA GLU A 153 -17.08 6.45 -1.94
C GLU A 153 -17.61 5.68 -0.72
N GLN A 154 -16.71 5.16 0.12
CA GLN A 154 -17.09 4.21 1.18
C GLN A 154 -17.63 4.88 2.43
N VAL A 155 -17.31 6.15 2.68
CA VAL A 155 -17.77 6.89 3.86
C VAL A 155 -18.84 7.90 3.47
N LEU A 156 -18.54 8.80 2.53
CA LEU A 156 -19.43 9.93 2.22
C LEU A 156 -20.59 9.54 1.30
N MET A 157 -20.32 8.80 0.22
CA MET A 157 -21.36 8.39 -0.72
C MET A 157 -22.18 7.23 -0.17
N ARG A 158 -21.56 6.34 0.61
CA ARG A 158 -22.30 5.28 1.31
C ARG A 158 -23.32 5.85 2.28
N SER A 159 -22.97 6.87 3.08
CA SER A 159 -23.92 7.47 4.02
C SER A 159 -25.12 8.15 3.34
N MET A 160 -24.95 8.60 2.09
CA MET A 160 -26.05 9.09 1.26
C MET A 160 -26.92 7.97 0.70
N LYS A 161 -26.31 6.85 0.29
CA LYS A 161 -26.95 5.81 -0.51
C LYS A 161 -27.54 4.63 0.28
N VAL A 162 -27.25 4.50 1.57
CA VAL A 162 -27.84 3.47 2.44
C VAL A 162 -29.32 3.77 2.75
N GLU A 163 -30.08 2.74 3.15
CA GLU A 163 -31.47 2.87 3.58
C GLU A 163 -31.56 3.79 4.82
N GLY A 164 -32.41 4.83 4.74
CA GLY A 164 -32.43 5.93 5.72
C GLY A 164 -31.41 7.07 5.46
N GLY A 165 -30.61 6.95 4.39
CA GLY A 165 -29.70 8.00 3.88
C GLY A 165 -30.39 9.01 2.96
N LEU A 166 -29.62 9.97 2.45
CA LEU A 166 -30.09 11.13 1.68
C LEU A 166 -30.86 10.75 0.40
N THR A 167 -30.42 9.73 -0.33
CA THR A 167 -30.97 9.37 -1.66
C THR A 167 -31.93 8.19 -1.64
N ARG A 168 -31.92 7.37 -0.58
CA ARG A 168 -32.80 6.19 -0.41
C ARG A 168 -33.70 6.28 0.84
N GLY A 169 -33.81 7.47 1.45
CA GLY A 169 -34.66 7.77 2.62
C GLY A 169 -35.79 8.76 2.32
N ARG A 170 -36.21 9.56 3.33
CA ARG A 170 -37.36 10.48 3.27
C ARG A 170 -37.15 11.75 2.41
N GLY A 171 -36.16 11.76 1.52
CA GLY A 171 -35.81 12.90 0.66
C GLY A 171 -34.75 13.86 1.23
N LEU A 172 -34.38 14.86 0.41
CA LEU A 172 -33.36 15.89 0.66
C LEU A 172 -33.84 16.97 1.64
N THR A 173 -34.16 16.60 2.89
CA THR A 173 -34.54 17.58 3.92
C THR A 173 -33.31 18.25 4.54
N HIS A 174 -33.47 19.49 5.03
CA HIS A 174 -32.40 20.24 5.70
C HIS A 174 -31.70 19.46 6.83
N SER A 175 -32.45 18.66 7.60
CA SER A 175 -31.89 17.84 8.68
C SER A 175 -31.03 16.69 8.17
N THR A 176 -31.35 16.12 7.02
CA THR A 176 -30.57 15.03 6.40
C THR A 176 -29.30 15.58 5.73
N ILE A 177 -29.40 16.77 5.12
CA ILE A 177 -28.22 17.51 4.61
C ILE A 177 -27.29 17.89 5.77
N ALA A 178 -27.83 18.44 6.86
CA ALA A 178 -27.03 18.81 8.03
C ALA A 178 -26.31 17.59 8.65
N ARG A 179 -26.98 16.44 8.74
CA ARG A 179 -26.35 15.20 9.21
C ARG A 179 -25.20 14.74 8.31
N TRP A 180 -25.37 14.87 6.99
CA TRP A 180 -24.34 14.55 6.01
C TRP A 180 -23.15 15.53 6.12
N VAL A 181 -23.41 16.84 6.23
CA VAL A 181 -22.37 17.87 6.45
C VAL A 181 -21.56 17.61 7.73
N ILE A 182 -22.20 17.17 8.82
CA ILE A 182 -21.51 16.85 10.07
C ILE A 182 -20.50 15.69 9.89
N GLN A 183 -20.74 14.77 8.96
CA GLN A 183 -19.80 13.67 8.68
C GLN A 183 -18.50 14.13 8.02
N PHE A 184 -18.43 15.36 7.49
CA PHE A 184 -17.21 15.96 6.95
C PHE A 184 -16.28 16.55 8.02
N ARG A 185 -16.74 16.70 9.28
CA ARG A 185 -15.92 17.33 10.32
C ARG A 185 -14.75 16.39 10.67
N PRO A 186 -13.48 16.82 10.52
CA PRO A 186 -12.36 16.12 11.12
C PRO A 186 -12.49 16.20 12.64
N LEU A 187 -12.35 15.05 13.33
CA LEU A 187 -12.22 15.00 14.78
C LEU A 187 -10.85 15.50 15.21
#